data_AF-A0A3L9G2S9-F1
#
_entry.id   AF-A0A3L9G2S9-F1
#
_cell.length_a   1.000
_cell.length_b   1.000
_cell.length_c   1.000
_cell.angle_alpha   90.00
_cell.angle_beta   90.00
_cell.angle_gamma   90.00
#
_symmetry.space_group_name_H-M   'P 1'
#
loop_
_entity.id
_entity.type
_entity.pdbx_description
1 polymer ?
#
loop_
_entity_poly.entity_id
_entity_poly.type
_entity_poly.pdbx_seq_one_letter_code
_entity_poly.pdbx_strand_id
1 'polypeptide(L)'
;QSNALAVMAFAPRDSLLHAPDMYMKKLVVNRLAAGAIDLSLPLTDNLRNVAKALGKPLDKLRMVTLDKPRLSAAIEEATQLGVKVFALPDGDVAASVLTCWQDNPYDVMYTIGGAPEGVISACAVKALGGDMQAELIDFCQAKGDYTENRQIAEQERKRCKAMGVDVNRVYSLDELVRGNDILFSATGVTG
;
A
#
# COMPACT_ATOMS: atom_id res chain seq x y z
N GLN A 1 7.59 20.89 -4.62
CA GLN A 1 7.48 19.62 -3.88
C GLN A 1 8.40 18.61 -4.55
N SER A 2 9.21 17.90 -3.77
CA SER A 2 10.08 16.83 -4.25
C SER A 2 9.30 15.53 -4.47
N ASN A 3 9.90 14.56 -5.18
CA ASN A 3 9.38 13.19 -5.38
C ASN A 3 8.13 13.04 -6.27
N ALA A 4 7.88 13.96 -7.21
CA ALA A 4 6.88 13.72 -8.25
C ALA A 4 7.43 12.73 -9.30
N LEU A 5 6.62 11.75 -9.69
CA LEU A 5 6.95 10.74 -10.71
C LEU A 5 5.84 10.67 -11.77
N ALA A 6 6.23 10.49 -13.02
CA ALA A 6 5.35 9.94 -14.05
C ALA A 6 5.52 8.41 -14.05
N VAL A 7 4.41 7.66 -13.92
CA VAL A 7 4.43 6.19 -13.80
C VAL A 7 3.50 5.52 -14.79
N MET A 8 3.86 4.33 -15.22
CA MET A 8 3.06 3.50 -16.11
C MET A 8 3.34 2.02 -15.83
N ALA A 9 2.30 1.20 -15.89
CA ALA A 9 2.38 -0.25 -15.75
C ALA A 9 1.59 -0.96 -16.84
N PHE A 10 2.12 -2.06 -17.35
CA PHE A 10 1.45 -2.94 -18.30
C PHE A 10 1.52 -4.39 -17.82
N ALA A 11 0.45 -5.12 -18.07
CA ALA A 11 0.37 -6.57 -17.92
C ALA A 11 -0.58 -7.11 -19.01
N PRO A 12 -0.61 -8.43 -19.24
CA PRO A 12 -1.59 -9.05 -20.12
C PRO A 12 -3.02 -8.61 -19.80
N ARG A 13 -3.89 -8.73 -20.79
CA ARG A 13 -5.32 -8.41 -20.65
C ARG A 13 -5.91 -9.17 -19.46
N ASP A 14 -6.73 -8.49 -18.66
CA ASP A 14 -7.43 -9.04 -17.49
C ASP A 14 -6.50 -9.53 -16.36
N SER A 15 -5.21 -9.17 -16.40
CA SER A 15 -4.25 -9.49 -15.33
C SER A 15 -4.21 -8.46 -14.20
N LEU A 16 -4.63 -7.22 -14.45
CA LEU A 16 -4.67 -6.18 -13.42
C LEU A 16 -6.05 -6.15 -12.76
N LEU A 17 -6.10 -6.08 -11.43
CA LEU A 17 -7.35 -5.85 -10.71
C LEU A 17 -8.01 -4.58 -11.26
N HIS A 18 -9.28 -4.70 -11.65
CA HIS A 18 -10.07 -3.57 -12.08
C HIS A 18 -10.50 -2.75 -10.85
N ALA A 19 -9.58 -1.93 -10.36
CA ALA A 19 -9.77 -1.16 -9.13
C ALA A 19 -10.70 0.04 -9.35
N PRO A 20 -11.75 0.21 -8.52
CA PRO A 20 -12.57 1.43 -8.51
C PRO A 20 -11.77 2.62 -7.97
N ASP A 21 -12.18 3.84 -8.34
CA ASP A 21 -11.60 5.08 -7.81
C ASP A 21 -12.05 5.35 -6.36
N MET A 22 -11.41 4.66 -5.42
CA MET A 22 -11.67 4.72 -3.97
C MET A 22 -10.37 4.55 -3.18
N TYR A 23 -10.44 4.52 -1.85
CA TYR A 23 -9.28 4.27 -1.01
C TYR A 23 -8.92 2.79 -0.89
N MET A 24 -7.62 2.56 -0.70
CA MET A 24 -7.03 1.25 -0.50
C MET A 24 -5.99 1.34 0.62
N LYS A 25 -6.14 0.50 1.65
CA LYS A 25 -5.10 0.22 2.63
C LYS A 25 -4.05 -0.68 1.97
N LYS A 26 -2.76 -0.38 2.14
CA LYS A 26 -1.64 -1.04 1.46
C LYS A 26 -0.56 -1.39 2.48
N LEU A 27 -0.08 -2.63 2.45
CA LEU A 27 1.09 -3.09 3.19
C LEU A 27 2.08 -3.68 2.20
N VAL A 28 3.29 -3.14 2.15
CA VAL A 28 4.31 -3.54 1.18
C VAL A 28 5.63 -3.79 1.90
N VAL A 29 6.34 -4.83 1.48
CA VAL A 29 7.68 -5.18 1.95
C VAL A 29 8.56 -5.62 0.79
N ASN A 30 9.87 -5.58 0.98
CA ASN A 30 10.82 -6.10 0.01
C ASN A 30 10.88 -7.64 0.02
N ARG A 31 11.66 -8.18 -0.92
CA ARG A 31 11.87 -9.63 -1.10
C ARG A 31 12.38 -10.38 0.13
N LEU A 32 13.03 -9.73 1.08
CA LEU A 32 13.58 -10.36 2.28
C LEU A 32 12.51 -10.61 3.36
N ALA A 33 11.40 -9.88 3.29
CA ALA A 33 10.24 -10.06 4.18
C ALA A 33 8.99 -10.52 3.43
N ALA A 34 9.12 -10.97 2.18
CA ALA A 34 8.00 -11.54 1.43
C ALA A 34 7.40 -12.75 2.15
N GLY A 35 6.07 -12.80 2.25
CA GLY A 35 5.33 -13.81 3.01
C GLY A 35 5.30 -13.59 4.53
N ALA A 36 5.88 -12.50 5.05
CA ALA A 36 5.85 -12.17 6.49
C ALA A 36 4.70 -11.23 6.89
N ILE A 37 3.86 -10.80 5.94
CA ILE A 37 2.79 -9.84 6.16
C ILE A 37 1.40 -10.47 6.06
N ASP A 38 0.47 -9.94 6.86
CA ASP A 38 -0.95 -10.27 6.83
C ASP A 38 -1.77 -9.05 7.30
N LEU A 39 -2.43 -8.39 6.36
CA LEU A 39 -3.22 -7.17 6.58
C LEU A 39 -4.47 -7.42 7.45
N SER A 40 -4.85 -8.68 7.67
CA SER A 40 -5.92 -9.03 8.62
C SER A 40 -5.45 -8.99 10.08
N LEU A 41 -4.13 -9.01 10.31
CA LEU A 41 -3.53 -8.85 11.63
C LEU A 41 -3.39 -7.36 12.01
N PRO A 42 -3.33 -7.05 13.32
CA PRO A 42 -2.92 -5.74 13.79
C PRO A 42 -1.60 -5.27 13.16
N LEU A 43 -1.44 -3.95 13.00
CA LEU A 43 -0.20 -3.37 12.45
C LEU A 43 1.00 -3.73 13.32
N THR A 44 0.85 -3.72 14.64
CA THR A 44 1.87 -4.19 15.59
C THR A 44 2.44 -5.57 15.25
N ASP A 45 1.57 -6.53 14.92
CA ASP A 45 1.98 -7.90 14.63
C ASP A 45 2.72 -7.99 13.30
N ASN A 46 2.25 -7.26 12.28
CA ASN A 46 2.94 -7.11 11.01
C ASN A 46 4.35 -6.53 11.20
N LEU A 47 4.49 -5.43 11.96
CA LEU A 47 5.79 -4.80 12.20
C LEU A 47 6.76 -5.76 12.91
N ARG A 48 6.28 -6.57 13.85
CA ARG A 48 7.08 -7.62 14.51
C ARG A 48 7.49 -8.73 13.55
N ASN A 49 6.58 -9.19 12.69
CA ASN A 49 6.86 -10.22 11.71
C ASN A 49 7.88 -9.76 10.67
N VAL A 50 7.74 -8.54 10.15
CA VAL A 50 8.69 -7.94 9.22
C VAL A 50 10.06 -7.75 9.89
N ALA A 51 10.11 -7.20 11.11
CA ALA A 51 11.35 -7.05 11.86
C ALA A 51 12.08 -8.40 12.03
N LYS A 52 11.34 -9.46 12.39
CA LYS A 52 11.86 -10.82 12.51
C LYS A 52 12.39 -11.36 11.17
N ALA A 53 11.65 -11.20 10.08
CA ALA A 53 12.06 -11.66 8.76
C ALA A 53 13.33 -10.96 8.26
N LEU A 54 13.46 -9.66 8.56
CA LEU A 54 14.64 -8.86 8.22
C LEU A 54 15.81 -9.04 9.19
N GLY A 55 15.64 -9.77 10.30
CA GLY A 55 16.65 -9.89 11.36
C GLY A 55 16.99 -8.56 12.03
N LYS A 56 16.03 -7.63 12.10
CA LYS A 56 16.20 -6.29 12.69
C LYS A 56 15.42 -6.17 13.99
N PRO A 57 15.93 -5.45 15.00
CA PRO A 57 15.09 -5.02 16.12
C PRO A 57 14.09 -3.95 15.65
N LEU A 58 12.95 -3.82 16.35
CA LEU A 58 11.88 -2.88 16.00
C LEU A 58 12.36 -1.43 15.94
N ASP A 59 13.30 -1.04 16.80
CA ASP A 59 13.87 0.32 16.87
C ASP A 59 14.80 0.68 15.68
N LYS A 60 15.12 -0.32 14.85
CA LYS A 60 15.84 -0.14 13.57
C LYS A 60 14.95 -0.39 12.36
N LEU A 61 13.70 -0.78 12.56
CA LEU A 61 12.73 -0.92 11.48
C LEU A 61 12.27 0.47 11.03
N ARG A 62 12.20 0.67 9.71
CA ARG A 62 11.85 1.95 9.09
C ARG A 62 10.55 1.79 8.29
N MET A 63 9.48 2.36 8.80
CA MET A 63 8.17 2.35 8.15
C MET A 63 7.96 3.65 7.37
N VAL A 64 7.56 3.54 6.10
CA VAL A 64 7.13 4.69 5.28
C VAL A 64 5.60 4.74 5.18
N THR A 65 5.06 5.95 5.19
CA THR A 65 3.62 6.19 5.16
C THR A 65 3.28 7.57 4.56
N LEU A 66 2.00 7.93 4.51
CA LEU A 66 1.56 9.28 4.12
C LEU A 66 1.20 10.13 5.35
N ASP A 67 1.58 11.41 5.32
CA ASP A 67 1.21 12.41 6.34
C ASP A 67 -0.22 12.91 6.09
N LYS A 68 -1.19 12.11 6.54
CA LYS A 68 -2.62 12.41 6.44
C LYS A 68 -3.29 12.08 7.78
N PRO A 69 -4.32 12.82 8.22
CA PRO A 69 -4.98 12.58 9.51
C PRO A 69 -5.46 11.13 9.73
N ARG A 70 -5.90 10.47 8.65
CA ARG A 70 -6.33 9.05 8.65
C ARG A 70 -5.24 8.05 9.03
N LEU A 71 -3.97 8.46 9.02
CA LEU A 71 -2.81 7.63 9.32
C LEU A 71 -2.17 7.95 10.67
N SER A 72 -2.68 8.95 11.41
CA SER A 72 -2.13 9.34 12.71
C SER A 72 -2.11 8.19 13.72
N ALA A 73 -3.16 7.37 13.77
CA ALA A 73 -3.20 6.20 14.67
C ALA A 73 -2.11 5.17 14.33
N ALA A 74 -1.88 4.89 13.04
CA ALA A 74 -0.84 3.96 12.60
C ALA A 74 0.58 4.51 12.86
N ILE A 75 0.77 5.81 12.67
CA ILE A 75 2.03 6.51 12.99
C ILE A 75 2.31 6.40 14.48
N GLU A 76 1.31 6.67 15.33
CA GLU A 76 1.43 6.59 16.78
C GLU A 76 1.75 5.15 17.23
N GLU A 77 0.98 4.16 16.77
CA GLU A 77 1.19 2.74 17.08
C GLU A 77 2.62 2.29 16.73
N ALA A 78 3.09 2.59 15.51
CA ALA A 78 4.45 2.24 15.09
C ALA A 78 5.52 2.97 15.92
N THR A 79 5.32 4.26 16.21
CA THR A 79 6.26 5.05 17.01
C THR A 79 6.36 4.53 18.46
N GLN A 80 5.23 4.13 19.06
CA GLN A 80 5.21 3.53 20.40
C GLN A 80 5.96 2.19 20.47
N LEU A 81 6.03 1.45 19.35
CA LEU A 81 6.84 0.24 19.22
C LEU A 81 8.34 0.51 18.99
N GLY A 82 8.74 1.77 18.85
CA GLY A 82 10.11 2.20 18.54
C GLY A 82 10.43 2.26 17.05
N VAL A 83 9.50 1.90 16.17
CA VAL A 83 9.72 1.93 14.71
C VAL A 83 9.94 3.37 14.25
N LYS A 84 10.94 3.57 13.38
CA LYS A 84 11.19 4.89 12.79
C LYS A 84 10.20 5.13 11.65
N VAL A 85 9.30 6.08 11.82
CA VAL A 85 8.26 6.40 10.84
C VAL A 85 8.67 7.58 9.95
N PHE A 86 8.49 7.42 8.64
CA PHE A 86 8.68 8.45 7.62
C PHE A 86 7.33 8.77 6.98
N ALA A 87 6.73 9.88 7.36
CA ALA A 87 5.46 10.34 6.81
C ALA A 87 5.71 11.30 5.63
N LEU A 88 5.33 10.88 4.42
CA LEU A 88 5.50 11.65 3.19
C LEU A 88 4.25 12.48 2.91
N PRO A 89 4.36 13.70 2.37
CA PRO A 89 3.18 14.52 2.07
C PRO A 89 2.26 13.85 1.05
N ASP A 90 2.83 13.25 0.00
CA ASP A 90 2.16 12.55 -1.11
C ASP A 90 3.12 11.52 -1.76
N GLY A 91 2.61 10.72 -2.71
CA GLY A 91 3.43 9.83 -3.55
C GLY A 91 3.65 8.41 -3.01
N ASP A 92 2.58 7.68 -2.71
CA ASP A 92 2.68 6.30 -2.19
C ASP A 92 3.17 5.27 -3.23
N VAL A 93 2.98 5.51 -4.53
CA VAL A 93 3.60 4.69 -5.59
C VAL A 93 5.12 4.73 -5.47
N ALA A 94 5.71 5.92 -5.36
CA ALA A 94 7.15 6.09 -5.15
C ALA A 94 7.60 5.36 -3.88
N ALA A 95 6.88 5.55 -2.77
CA ALA A 95 7.18 4.90 -1.50
C ALA A 95 7.18 3.36 -1.60
N SER A 96 6.24 2.78 -2.35
CA SER A 96 6.19 1.32 -2.57
C SER A 96 7.38 0.78 -3.35
N VAL A 97 7.82 1.50 -4.40
CA VAL A 97 9.02 1.17 -5.19
C VAL A 97 10.26 1.27 -4.30
N LEU A 98 10.38 2.38 -3.57
CA LEU A 98 11.49 2.62 -2.65
C LEU A 98 11.58 1.55 -1.57
N THR A 99 10.45 1.10 -1.02
CA THR A 99 10.40 -0.01 -0.05
C THR A 99 10.99 -1.31 -0.61
N CYS A 100 10.82 -1.57 -1.91
CA CYS A 100 11.35 -2.78 -2.57
C CYS A 100 12.76 -2.61 -3.14
N TRP A 101 13.31 -1.38 -3.13
CA TRP A 101 14.60 -1.07 -3.74
C TRP A 101 15.77 -1.39 -2.79
N GLN A 102 16.82 -2.03 -3.32
CA GLN A 102 17.91 -2.58 -2.49
C GLN A 102 18.66 -1.54 -1.66
N ASP A 103 18.89 -0.35 -2.21
CA ASP A 103 19.67 0.72 -1.58
C ASP A 103 18.80 1.77 -0.87
N ASN A 104 17.58 1.41 -0.47
CA ASN A 104 16.62 2.36 0.10
C ASN A 104 16.48 2.26 1.63
N PRO A 105 16.14 3.37 2.31
CA PRO A 105 15.89 3.35 3.74
C PRO A 105 14.56 2.74 4.20
N TYR A 106 13.60 2.36 3.36
CA TYR A 106 12.31 1.86 3.85
C TYR A 106 12.28 0.32 3.91
N ASP A 107 11.88 -0.20 5.07
CA ASP A 107 11.79 -1.64 5.31
C ASP A 107 10.36 -2.16 5.09
N VAL A 108 9.36 -1.31 5.34
CA VAL A 108 7.94 -1.59 5.19
C VAL A 108 7.18 -0.31 4.84
N MET A 109 6.18 -0.41 3.97
CA MET A 109 5.18 0.64 3.77
C MET A 109 3.85 0.20 4.36
N TYR A 110 3.23 1.06 5.17
CA TYR A 110 1.83 0.92 5.58
C TYR A 110 1.11 2.23 5.27
N THR A 111 0.11 2.21 4.40
CA THR A 111 -0.58 3.44 3.99
C THR A 111 -2.04 3.25 3.61
N ILE A 112 -2.79 4.34 3.56
CA ILE A 112 -4.11 4.44 2.91
C ILE A 112 -4.01 5.50 1.81
N GLY A 113 -4.04 5.04 0.56
CA GLY A 113 -3.97 5.85 -0.66
C GLY A 113 -5.01 5.43 -1.68
N GLY A 114 -4.91 5.91 -2.92
CA GLY A 114 -5.86 5.55 -3.98
C GLY A 114 -5.70 4.10 -4.43
N ALA A 115 -6.81 3.44 -4.72
CA ALA A 115 -6.85 2.07 -5.20
C ALA A 115 -6.20 1.88 -6.58
N PRO A 116 -6.42 2.76 -7.59
CA PRO A 116 -5.72 2.65 -8.87
C PRO A 116 -4.19 2.69 -8.73
N GLU A 117 -3.67 3.60 -7.90
CA GLU A 117 -2.24 3.68 -7.57
C GLU A 117 -1.74 2.42 -6.85
N GLY A 118 -2.60 1.76 -6.07
CA GLY A 118 -2.29 0.49 -5.42
C GLY A 118 -2.03 -0.64 -6.42
N VAL A 119 -2.78 -0.69 -7.53
CA VAL A 119 -2.54 -1.68 -8.60
C VAL A 119 -1.23 -1.39 -9.34
N ILE A 120 -0.90 -0.11 -9.56
CA ILE A 120 0.40 0.30 -10.13
C ILE A 120 1.55 -0.08 -9.19
N SER A 121 1.40 0.18 -7.89
CA SER A 121 2.36 -0.28 -6.86
C SER A 121 2.54 -1.78 -6.89
N ALA A 122 1.46 -2.57 -6.95
CA ALA A 122 1.53 -4.02 -7.02
C ALA A 122 2.34 -4.52 -8.23
N CYS A 123 2.21 -3.86 -9.39
CA CYS A 123 3.03 -4.18 -10.56
C CYS A 123 4.53 -4.00 -10.28
N ALA A 124 4.91 -2.87 -9.68
CA ALA A 124 6.29 -2.59 -9.34
C ALA A 124 6.83 -3.53 -8.26
N VAL A 125 6.06 -3.76 -7.20
CA VAL A 125 6.41 -4.66 -6.10
C VAL A 125 6.65 -6.07 -6.63
N LYS A 126 5.76 -6.57 -7.50
CA LYS A 126 5.90 -7.89 -8.12
C LYS A 126 7.13 -7.99 -9.01
N ALA A 127 7.37 -6.99 -9.85
CA ALA A 127 8.57 -6.93 -10.70
C ALA A 127 9.88 -6.88 -9.89
N LEU A 128 9.85 -6.29 -8.69
CA LEU A 128 11.00 -6.22 -7.76
C LEU A 128 11.10 -7.44 -6.82
N GLY A 129 10.15 -8.37 -6.90
CA GLY A 129 10.09 -9.58 -6.08
C GLY A 129 9.75 -9.34 -4.61
N GLY A 130 9.12 -8.20 -4.29
CA GLY A 130 8.58 -7.91 -2.96
C GLY A 130 7.24 -8.60 -2.71
N ASP A 131 6.59 -8.22 -1.63
CA ASP A 131 5.25 -8.68 -1.28
C ASP A 131 4.35 -7.49 -0.92
N MET A 132 3.07 -7.63 -1.25
CA MET A 132 2.05 -6.63 -1.02
C MET A 132 0.72 -7.29 -0.68
N GLN A 133 0.05 -6.72 0.31
CA GLN A 133 -1.37 -6.94 0.54
C GLN A 133 -2.12 -5.62 0.53
N ALA A 134 -3.36 -5.67 0.09
CA ALA A 134 -4.20 -4.50 0.01
C ALA A 134 -5.65 -4.78 0.40
N GLU A 135 -6.35 -3.76 0.87
CA GLU A 135 -7.77 -3.84 1.20
C GLU A 135 -8.47 -2.59 0.68
N LEU A 136 -9.50 -2.78 -0.14
CA LEU A 136 -10.40 -1.70 -0.54
C LEU A 136 -11.22 -1.28 0.68
N ILE A 137 -11.16 0.00 1.03
CA ILE A 137 -11.91 0.56 2.15
C ILE A 137 -12.79 1.71 1.65
N ASP A 138 -13.98 1.82 2.21
CA ASP A 138 -14.90 2.87 1.80
C ASP A 138 -14.48 4.27 2.30
N PHE A 139 -15.15 5.28 1.76
CA PHE A 139 -14.88 6.68 2.08
C PHE A 139 -15.06 7.02 3.56
N CYS A 140 -16.03 6.42 4.25
CA CYS A 140 -16.23 6.62 5.69
C CYS A 140 -15.06 6.05 6.49
N GLN A 141 -14.53 4.88 6.12
CA GLN A 141 -13.35 4.30 6.77
C GLN A 141 -12.10 5.16 6.53
N ALA A 142 -11.98 5.78 5.35
CA ALA A 142 -10.82 6.61 5.00
C ALA A 142 -10.90 8.07 5.49
N LYS A 143 -12.11 8.63 5.66
CA LYS A 143 -12.35 10.07 5.92
C LYS A 143 -13.24 10.36 7.13
N GLY A 144 -13.74 9.34 7.81
CA GLY A 144 -14.64 9.45 8.96
C GLY A 144 -16.11 9.25 8.59
N ASP A 145 -16.88 8.71 9.53
CA ASP A 145 -18.30 8.41 9.36
C ASP A 145 -19.19 9.64 9.61
N TYR A 146 -19.17 10.57 8.66
CA TYR A 146 -20.04 11.74 8.63
C TYR A 146 -21.18 11.56 7.63
N THR A 147 -22.31 12.26 7.83
CA THR A 147 -23.52 12.15 7.00
C THR A 147 -23.24 12.32 5.50
N GLU A 148 -22.38 13.28 5.15
CA GLU A 148 -21.96 13.55 3.76
C GLU A 148 -21.11 12.43 3.14
N ASN A 149 -20.26 11.78 3.94
CA ASN A 149 -19.39 10.69 3.49
C ASN A 149 -20.16 9.38 3.25
N ARG A 150 -21.26 9.14 3.99
CA ARG A 150 -22.05 7.91 3.87
C ARG A 150 -22.62 7.70 2.47
N GLN A 151 -23.04 8.78 1.80
CA GLN A 151 -23.54 8.71 0.44
C GLN A 151 -22.45 8.29 -0.54
N ILE A 152 -21.25 8.83 -0.40
CA ILE A 152 -20.08 8.46 -1.21
C ILE A 152 -19.72 6.98 -0.97
N ALA A 153 -19.64 6.56 0.30
CA ALA A 153 -19.34 5.19 0.68
C ALA A 153 -20.37 4.18 0.12
N GLU A 154 -21.67 4.53 0.11
CA GLU A 154 -22.71 3.68 -0.50
C GLU A 154 -22.52 3.54 -2.02
N GLN A 155 -22.18 4.64 -2.71
CA GLN A 155 -21.90 4.62 -4.14
C GLN A 155 -20.66 3.79 -4.47
N GLU A 156 -19.58 3.91 -3.68
CA GLU A 156 -18.38 3.10 -3.81
C GLU A 156 -18.68 1.61 -3.68
N ARG A 157 -19.45 1.20 -2.65
CA ARG A 157 -19.87 -0.20 -2.46
C ARG A 157 -20.68 -0.74 -3.64
N LYS A 158 -21.62 0.06 -4.17
CA LYS A 158 -22.41 -0.32 -5.36
C LYS A 158 -21.51 -0.51 -6.59
N ARG A 159 -20.55 0.40 -6.80
CA ARG A 159 -19.58 0.32 -7.90
C ARG A 159 -18.67 -0.91 -7.76
N CYS A 160 -18.18 -1.21 -6.55
CA CYS A 160 -17.40 -2.41 -6.26
C CYS A 160 -18.15 -3.68 -6.67
N LYS A 161 -19.42 -3.81 -6.23
CA LYS A 161 -20.29 -4.94 -6.59
C LYS A 161 -20.48 -5.08 -8.10
N ALA A 162 -20.69 -3.96 -8.82
CA ALA A 162 -20.83 -3.96 -10.27
C ALA A 162 -19.54 -4.37 -11.00
N MET A 163 -18.38 -4.07 -10.42
CA MET A 163 -17.06 -4.42 -10.95
C MET A 163 -16.57 -5.80 -10.52
N GLY A 164 -17.29 -6.49 -9.62
CA GLY A 164 -16.90 -7.80 -9.10
C GLY A 164 -15.73 -7.76 -8.13
N VAL A 165 -15.59 -6.66 -7.37
CA VAL A 165 -14.61 -6.52 -6.29
C VAL A 165 -15.32 -6.28 -4.96
N ASP A 166 -14.70 -6.73 -3.87
CA ASP A 166 -15.19 -6.65 -2.50
C ASP A 166 -14.46 -5.55 -1.70
N VAL A 167 -15.24 -4.79 -0.92
CA VAL A 167 -14.75 -3.86 0.11
C VAL A 167 -14.53 -4.65 1.41
N ASN A 168 -13.55 -4.28 2.22
CA ASN A 168 -13.19 -4.96 3.47
C ASN A 168 -12.71 -6.40 3.28
N ARG A 169 -12.07 -6.65 2.13
CA ARG A 169 -11.42 -7.92 1.80
C ARG A 169 -9.94 -7.64 1.55
N VAL A 170 -9.09 -8.49 2.11
CA VAL A 170 -7.65 -8.48 1.82
C VAL A 170 -7.41 -9.17 0.47
N TYR A 171 -6.74 -8.47 -0.42
CA TYR A 171 -6.23 -8.94 -1.71
C TYR A 171 -4.74 -9.20 -1.58
N SER A 172 -4.31 -10.39 -1.99
CA SER A 172 -2.90 -10.73 -2.13
C SER A 172 -2.28 -10.06 -3.37
N LEU A 173 -0.95 -10.01 -3.44
CA LEU A 173 -0.22 -9.48 -4.59
C LEU A 173 -0.63 -10.14 -5.91
N ASP A 174 -0.83 -11.46 -5.91
CA ASP A 174 -1.24 -12.23 -7.09
C ASP A 174 -2.67 -11.97 -7.55
N GLU A 175 -3.53 -11.47 -6.66
CA GLU A 175 -4.89 -11.04 -7.00
C GLU A 175 -4.94 -9.61 -7.54
N LEU A 176 -4.03 -8.74 -7.07
CA LEU A 176 -3.86 -7.39 -7.60
C LEU A 176 -3.28 -7.42 -9.01
N VAL A 177 -2.30 -8.30 -9.25
CA VAL A 177 -1.61 -8.47 -10.53
C VAL A 177 -1.37 -9.95 -10.79
N ARG A 178 -2.08 -10.51 -11.76
CA ARG A 178 -1.99 -11.93 -12.16
C ARG A 178 -0.86 -12.14 -13.17
N GLY A 179 -0.10 -13.21 -12.98
CA GLY A 179 1.06 -13.54 -13.82
C GLY A 179 2.28 -12.67 -13.54
N ASN A 180 3.36 -12.90 -14.30
CA ASN A 180 4.67 -12.27 -14.09
C ASN A 180 5.14 -11.42 -15.28
N ASP A 181 4.40 -11.42 -16.39
CA ASP A 181 4.70 -10.60 -17.58
C ASP A 181 4.28 -9.15 -17.32
N ILE A 182 5.12 -8.42 -16.57
CA ILE A 182 4.81 -7.08 -16.08
C ILE A 182 5.89 -6.12 -16.57
N LEU A 183 5.45 -5.01 -17.16
CA LEU A 183 6.32 -3.87 -17.46
C LEU A 183 5.94 -2.72 -16.53
N PHE A 184 6.88 -2.24 -15.73
CA PHE A 184 6.72 -1.02 -14.94
C PHE A 184 7.76 0.02 -15.38
N SER A 185 7.32 1.26 -15.57
CA SER A 185 8.19 2.39 -15.91
C SER A 185 7.86 3.57 -15.01
N ALA A 186 8.89 4.23 -14.49
CA ALA A 186 8.79 5.45 -13.71
C ALA A 186 9.87 6.44 -14.14
N THR A 187 9.52 7.72 -14.26
CA THR A 187 10.45 8.82 -14.58
C THR A 187 10.23 9.96 -13.60
N GLY A 188 11.33 10.46 -13.03
CA GLY A 188 11.31 11.59 -12.10
C GLY A 188 10.87 12.89 -12.76
N VAL A 189 9.95 13.60 -12.12
CA VAL A 189 9.51 14.94 -12.51
C VAL A 189 10.17 15.99 -11.62
N THR A 190 10.31 15.72 -10.32
CA THR A 190 11.01 16.59 -9.36
C THR A 190 11.96 15.80 -8.46
N GLY A 191 13.08 16.44 -8.08
CA GLY A 191 14.08 15.90 -7.14
C GLY A 191 13.84 16.34 -5.70
#